data_AF-A0A947JY17-F1
#
_entry.id   AF-A0A947JY17-F1
#
_cell.length_a   1.000
_cell.length_b   1.000
_cell.length_c   1.000
_cell.angle_alpha   90.00
_cell.angle_beta   90.00
_cell.angle_gamma   90.00
#
_symmetry.space_group_name_H-M   'P 1'
#
loop_
_entity.id
_entity.type
_entity.pdbx_description
1 polymer ?
#
loop_
_entity_poly.entity_id
_entity_poly.type
_entity_poly.pdbx_seq_one_letter_code
_entity_poly.pdbx_strand_id
1 'polypeptide(L)'
;MLESGEAMSAEAMVPFPGHPSWLDVRLIPLKEKSGEARLVLGIARDMTKHKQLEDELMEKMKQLKEFNDLAVGRELKMIELEKEIQRLKSSSK
;
A
#
# COMPACT_ATOMS: atom_id res chain seq x y z
N MET A 1 -22.18 18.46 -6.18
CA MET A 1 -22.76 19.61 -5.46
C MET A 1 -23.17 19.11 -4.09
N LEU A 2 -22.74 19.76 -3.00
CA LEU A 2 -23.00 19.35 -1.60
C LEU A 2 -24.44 19.69 -1.16
N GLU A 3 -25.45 19.31 -1.95
CA GLU A 3 -26.83 19.76 -1.72
C GLU A 3 -27.54 19.05 -0.55
N SER A 4 -27.05 17.90 -0.08
CA SER A 4 -27.75 17.11 0.95
C SER A 4 -27.57 17.62 2.39
N GLY A 5 -26.67 18.59 2.62
CA GLY A 5 -26.34 19.02 3.98
C GLY A 5 -25.69 17.92 4.83
N GLU A 6 -25.18 16.86 4.19
CA GLU A 6 -24.43 15.76 4.83
C GLU A 6 -22.93 15.95 4.64
N ALA A 7 -22.15 15.41 5.57
CA ALA A 7 -20.70 15.40 5.44
C ALA A 7 -20.28 14.47 4.29
N MET A 8 -19.33 14.93 3.47
CA MET A 8 -18.75 14.16 2.39
C MET A 8 -17.26 13.97 2.65
N SER A 9 -16.74 12.79 2.37
CA SER A 9 -15.31 12.52 2.33
C SER A 9 -14.92 11.94 0.98
N ALA A 10 -13.78 12.37 0.45
CA ALA A 10 -13.21 11.82 -0.76
C ALA A 10 -11.68 11.79 -0.65
N GLU A 11 -11.09 10.70 -1.11
CA GLU A 11 -9.66 10.60 -1.34
C GLU A 11 -9.40 10.72 -2.83
N ALA A 12 -8.54 11.66 -3.22
CA ALA A 12 -8.20 11.84 -4.62
C ALA A 12 -6.77 12.34 -4.78
N MET A 13 -6.16 11.97 -5.90
CA MET A 13 -4.95 12.62 -6.38
C MET A 13 -5.32 13.96 -6.99
N VAL A 14 -4.83 15.04 -6.40
CA VAL A 14 -5.10 16.40 -6.84
C VAL A 14 -3.80 17.01 -7.39
N PRO A 15 -3.82 17.57 -8.61
CA PRO A 15 -2.68 18.31 -9.12
C PRO A 15 -2.52 19.62 -8.34
N PHE A 16 -1.48 19.72 -7.52
CA PHE A 16 -1.07 20.96 -6.87
C PHE A 16 0.11 21.59 -7.61
N PRO A 17 0.23 22.93 -7.63
CA PRO A 17 1.40 23.58 -8.21
C PRO A 17 2.68 23.11 -7.52
N GLY A 18 3.54 22.41 -8.27
CA GLY A 18 4.84 21.93 -7.80
C GLY A 18 4.91 20.43 -7.49
N HIS A 19 3.81 19.80 -7.04
CA HIS A 19 3.74 18.34 -6.89
C HIS A 19 2.29 17.84 -6.89
N PRO A 20 1.99 16.69 -7.51
CA PRO A 20 0.72 16.01 -7.28
C PRO A 20 0.66 15.55 -5.81
N SER A 21 -0.48 15.78 -5.16
CA SER A 21 -0.72 15.34 -3.79
C SER A 21 -1.93 14.44 -3.69
N TRP A 22 -1.81 13.37 -2.92
CA TRP A 22 -2.96 12.59 -2.47
C TRP A 22 -3.61 13.32 -1.30
N LEU A 23 -4.86 13.75 -1.47
CA LEU A 23 -5.61 14.42 -0.41
C LEU A 23 -6.77 13.55 0.06
N ASP A 24 -6.88 13.37 1.38
CA ASP A 24 -8.14 13.04 2.04
C ASP A 24 -8.85 14.36 2.36
N VAL A 25 -9.98 14.60 1.70
CA VAL A 25 -10.77 15.82 1.86
C VAL A 25 -12.09 15.48 2.51
N ARG A 26 -12.40 16.18 3.59
CA ARG A 26 -13.69 16.15 4.27
C ARG A 26 -14.38 17.49 4.18
N LEU A 27 -15.62 17.47 3.72
CA LEU A 27 -16.48 18.64 3.57
C LEU A 27 -17.64 18.46 4.53
N ILE A 28 -17.70 19.32 5.56
CA ILE A 28 -18.69 19.25 6.64
C ILE A 28 -19.58 20.49 6.55
N PRO A 29 -20.86 20.36 6.18
CA PRO A 29 -21.79 21.48 6.19
C PRO A 29 -22.02 22.01 7.61
N LEU A 30 -21.90 23.31 7.81
CA LEU A 30 -22.23 24.00 9.05
C LEU A 30 -23.65 24.55 8.94
N LYS A 31 -24.57 23.90 9.65
CA LYS A 31 -26.00 24.24 9.66
C LYS A 31 -26.29 25.34 10.68
N GLU A 32 -27.17 26.27 10.30
CA GLU A 32 -27.74 27.23 11.24
C GLU A 32 -28.88 26.59 12.05
N LYS A 33 -29.43 27.32 13.04
CA LYS A 33 -30.54 26.83 13.87
C LYS A 33 -31.79 26.47 13.04
N SER A 34 -31.95 27.03 11.84
CA SER A 34 -33.01 26.70 10.87
C SER A 34 -32.80 25.37 10.14
N GLY A 35 -31.63 24.73 10.27
CA GLY A 35 -31.28 23.49 9.57
C GLY A 35 -30.65 23.71 8.18
N GLU A 36 -30.64 24.94 7.67
CA GLU A 36 -30.00 25.29 6.40
C GLU A 36 -28.47 25.38 6.55
N ALA A 37 -27.74 24.82 5.60
CA ALA A 37 -26.29 24.91 5.55
C ALA A 37 -25.86 26.26 4.96
N ARG A 38 -25.23 27.12 5.78
CA ARG A 38 -24.72 28.42 5.31
C ARG A 38 -23.25 28.35 4.89
N LEU A 39 -22.49 27.43 5.45
CA LEU A 39 -21.05 27.30 5.25
C LEU A 39 -20.65 25.83 5.14
N VAL A 40 -19.46 25.58 4.57
CA VAL A 40 -18.84 24.25 4.54
C VAL A 40 -17.46 24.37 5.17
N LEU A 41 -17.20 23.56 6.20
CA LEU A 41 -15.86 23.35 6.72
C LEU A 41 -15.15 22.32 5.85
N GLY A 42 -14.12 22.77 5.12
CA GLY A 42 -13.23 21.90 4.38
C GLY A 42 -11.99 21.55 5.21
N ILE A 43 -11.73 20.26 5.38
CA ILE A 43 -10.49 19.74 5.97
C ILE A 43 -9.80 18.93 4.88
N ALA A 44 -8.58 19.30 4.52
CA ALA A 44 -7.76 18.56 3.57
C ALA A 44 -6.50 18.07 4.29
N ARG A 45 -6.23 16.77 4.20
CA ARG A 45 -5.02 16.15 4.72
C ARG A 45 -4.21 15.63 3.55
N ASP A 46 -2.97 16.11 3.44
CA ASP A 46 -2.00 15.53 2.51
C ASP A 46 -1.54 14.16 3.02
N MET A 47 -1.82 13.14 2.23
CA MET A 47 -1.49 11.73 2.48
C MET A 47 -0.43 11.20 1.51
N THR A 48 0.21 12.07 0.72
CA THR A 48 1.21 11.68 -0.28
C THR A 48 2.37 10.92 0.33
N LYS A 49 2.92 11.42 1.44
CA LYS A 49 3.99 10.74 2.17
C LYS A 49 3.54 9.38 2.70
N HIS A 50 2.29 9.27 3.14
CA HIS A 50 1.75 8.01 3.65
C HIS A 50 1.66 6.96 2.53
N LYS A 51 1.13 7.35 1.36
CA LYS A 51 1.06 6.49 0.19
C LYS A 51 2.43 6.07 -0.32
N GLN A 52 3.40 6.98 -0.36
CA GLN A 52 4.78 6.66 -0.75
C GLN A 52 5.43 5.63 0.19
N LEU A 53 5.21 5.76 1.50
CA LEU A 53 5.71 4.79 2.48
C LEU A 53 5.00 3.43 2.37
N GLU A 54 3.70 3.44 2.09
CA GLU A 54 2.91 2.21 1.83
C GLU A 54 3.46 1.47 0.60
N ASP A 55 3.71 2.19 -0.50
CA ASP A 55 4.28 1.65 -1.73
C ASP A 55 5.71 1.12 -1.52
N GLU A 56 6.55 1.87 -0.81
CA GLU A 56 7.91 1.43 -0.47
C GLU A 56 7.88 0.14 0.37
N LEU A 57 7.01 0.07 1.38
CA LEU A 57 6.85 -1.11 2.21
C LEU A 57 6.40 -2.32 1.39
N MET A 58 5.41 -2.17 0.51
CA MET A 58 4.94 -3.24 -0.36
C MET A 58 6.06 -3.76 -1.26
N GLU A 59 6.87 -2.88 -1.84
CA GLU A 59 7.99 -3.28 -2.70
C GLU A 59 9.06 -4.04 -1.90
N LYS A 60 9.41 -3.58 -0.69
CA LYS A 60 10.34 -4.31 0.19
C LYS A 60 9.83 -5.69 0.58
N MET A 61 8.54 -5.80 0.89
CA MET A 61 7.92 -7.10 1.21
C MET A 61 7.95 -8.05 0.03
N LYS A 62 7.68 -7.56 -1.19
CA LYS A 62 7.77 -8.34 -2.42
C LYS A 62 9.20 -8.86 -2.64
N GLN A 63 10.20 -7.98 -2.57
CA GLN A 63 11.61 -8.36 -2.73
C GLN A 63 12.05 -9.40 -1.70
N LEU A 64 11.64 -9.23 -0.44
CA LEU A 64 11.96 -10.17 0.63
C LEU A 64 11.32 -11.54 0.37
N LYS A 65 10.08 -11.57 -0.11
CA LYS A 65 9.39 -12.82 -0.46
C LYS A 65 10.10 -13.53 -1.62
N GLU A 66 10.41 -12.82 -2.70
CA GLU A 66 11.12 -13.39 -3.85
C GLU A 66 12.49 -13.95 -3.46
N PHE A 67 13.23 -13.23 -2.61
CA PHE A 67 14.49 -13.70 -2.07
C PHE A 67 14.33 -14.98 -1.25
N ASN A 68 13.34 -15.02 -0.36
CA ASN A 68 13.05 -16.18 0.47
C ASN A 68 12.70 -17.41 -0.39
N ASP A 69 11.82 -17.24 -1.39
CA ASP A 69 11.42 -18.32 -2.29
C ASP A 69 12.64 -18.89 -3.03
N LEU A 70 13.56 -18.03 -3.48
CA LEU A 70 14.82 -18.44 -4.09
C LEU A 70 15.73 -19.19 -3.11
N ALA A 71 15.85 -18.71 -1.87
CA ALA A 71 16.69 -19.33 -0.84
C ALA A 71 16.20 -20.73 -0.49
N VAL A 72 14.89 -20.89 -0.27
CA VAL A 72 14.26 -22.20 -0.01
C VAL A 72 14.46 -23.14 -1.21
N GLY A 73 14.26 -22.65 -2.43
CA GLY A 73 14.49 -23.45 -3.64
C GLY A 73 15.93 -23.96 -3.75
N ARG A 74 16.93 -23.13 -3.40
CA ARG A 74 18.34 -23.54 -3.37
C ARG A 74 18.61 -24.59 -2.31
N GLU A 75 18.06 -24.43 -1.11
CA GLU A 75 18.25 -25.38 -0.01
C GLU A 75 17.66 -26.76 -0.35
N LEU A 76 16.45 -26.79 -0.92
CA LEU A 76 15.85 -28.03 -1.43
C LEU A 76 16.70 -28.68 -2.52
N LYS A 77 17.27 -27.88 -3.43
CA LYS A 77 18.15 -28.40 -4.47
C LYS A 77 19.44 -28.99 -3.90
N MET A 78 20.02 -28.36 -2.88
CA MET A 78 21.21 -28.90 -2.20
C MET A 78 20.91 -30.25 -1.55
N ILE A 79 19.79 -30.37 -0.84
CA ILE A 79 19.38 -31.65 -0.23
C ILE A 79 19.21 -32.74 -1.30
N GLU A 80 18.61 -32.41 -2.45
CA GLU A 80 18.47 -33.36 -3.56
C GLU A 80 19.83 -33.80 -4.12
N LEU A 81 20.75 -32.85 -4.33
CA LEU A 81 22.09 -33.13 -4.82
C LEU A 81 22.91 -33.97 -3.83
N GLU A 82 22.81 -33.70 -2.54
CA GLU A 82 23.47 -34.49 -1.49
C GLU A 82 23.01 -35.95 -1.50
N LYS A 83 21.69 -36.18 -1.64
CA LYS A 83 21.13 -37.53 -1.78
C LYS A 83 21.64 -38.23 -3.04
N GLU A 84 21.76 -37.53 -4.16
CA GLU A 84 22.28 -38.10 -5.40
C GLU A 84 23.75 -38.49 -5.28
N ILE A 85 24.58 -37.63 -4.67
CA ILE A 85 26.00 -37.94 -4.39
C ILE A 85 26.12 -39.19 -3.52
N GLN A 86 25.27 -39.35 -2.49
CA GLN A 86 25.27 -40.55 -1.66
C GLN A 86 24.90 -41.81 -2.44
N ARG A 87 23.87 -41.75 -3.29
CA ARG A 87 23.47 -42.87 -4.17
C ARG A 87 24.60 -43.28 -5.10
N LEU A 88 25.19 -42.34 -5.83
CA LEU A 88 26.30 -42.60 -6.76
C LEU A 88 27.52 -43.21 -6.05
N LYS A 89 27.85 -42.73 -4.85
CA LYS A 89 28.93 -43.31 -4.03
C LYS A 89 28.63 -44.74 -3.57
N SER A 90 27.37 -45.07 -3.31
CA SER A 90 26.96 -46.41 -2.87
C SER A 90 26.89 -47.43 -4.02
N SER A 91 26.58 -46.98 -5.24
CA SER A 91 26.51 -47.84 -6.44
C SER A 91 27.86 -48.07 -7.13
N SER A 92 28.90 -47.31 -6.77
CA SER A 92 30.25 -47.43 -7.32
C SER A 92 31.19 -48.27 -6.42
N LYS A 93 30.63 -49.09 -5.51
CA LYS A 93 31.35 -49.91 -4.54
C LYS A 93 31.09 -51.40 -4.76
#